data_AF-A0A3P7YZY9-F1
#
_entry.id   AF-A0A3P7YZY9-F1
#
_cell.length_a   1.000
_cell.length_b   1.000
_cell.length_c   1.000
_cell.angle_alpha   90.00
_cell.angle_beta   90.00
_cell.angle_gamma   90.00
#
_symmetry.space_group_name_H-M   'P 1'
#
loop_
_entity.id
_entity.type
_entity.pdbx_description
1 polymer ?
#
loop_
_entity_poly.entity_id
_entity_poly.type
_entity_poly.pdbx_seq_one_letter_code
_entity_poly.pdbx_strand_id
1 'polypeptide(L)'
;MPTKYRWYSCMKWKDKRDLMMISTSHVGERGSSNKPKVVEDYNKLKGFVDQSDQLSAYSPFVRRTTKRYLRAFFHFVMQTAVVNWCRLFCDTKGTIQLNEFKMILVKTLLRDIFSEPSSPRTTHKLERSESGSKESRRTCTGCYKELREEKGRPYATNHAKKVSSRCSKCHKYFCMECFLNYHKKCV
;
A
#
# COMPACT_ATOMS: atom_id res chain seq x y z
N MET A 1 32.69 19.78 -45.78
CA MET A 1 31.69 19.91 -44.70
C MET A 1 32.26 20.85 -43.65
N PRO A 2 31.65 21.99 -43.33
CA PRO A 2 32.21 22.90 -42.35
C PRO A 2 32.07 22.28 -40.95
N THR A 3 33.20 22.20 -40.24
CA THR A 3 33.29 21.83 -38.83
C THR A 3 32.43 22.80 -38.01
N LYS A 4 31.33 22.31 -37.43
CA LYS A 4 30.53 23.09 -36.48
C LYS A 4 31.36 23.33 -35.23
N TYR A 5 31.94 24.51 -35.10
CA TYR A 5 32.51 24.96 -33.84
C TYR A 5 31.39 24.97 -32.78
N ARG A 6 31.55 24.17 -31.72
CA ARG A 6 30.62 24.17 -30.59
C ARG A 6 31.04 25.25 -29.62
N TRP A 7 30.32 26.36 -29.60
CA TRP A 7 30.54 27.43 -28.63
C TRP A 7 29.92 27.08 -27.28
N TYR A 8 30.53 27.60 -26.22
CA TYR A 8 29.96 27.65 -24.87
C TYR A 8 30.23 29.04 -24.30
N SER A 9 29.26 29.59 -23.59
CA SER A 9 29.41 30.84 -22.86
C SER A 9 29.70 30.54 -21.40
N CYS A 10 30.70 31.21 -20.86
CA CYS A 10 31.00 31.20 -19.43
C CYS A 10 30.62 32.57 -18.88
N MET A 11 29.85 32.58 -17.81
CA MET A 11 29.37 33.81 -17.20
C MET A 11 29.63 33.79 -15.71
N LYS A 12 30.22 34.88 -15.21
CA LYS A 12 30.32 35.16 -13.77
C LYS A 12 29.33 36.28 -13.44
N TRP A 13 28.40 36.00 -12.54
CA TRP A 13 27.42 36.95 -12.04
C TRP A 13 27.52 37.07 -10.52
N LYS A 14 27.37 38.28 -10.00
CA LYS A 14 27.47 38.55 -8.56
C LYS A 14 26.14 39.07 -8.05
N ASP A 15 25.53 38.30 -7.16
CA ASP A 15 24.41 38.72 -6.32
C ASP A 15 24.93 38.93 -4.89
N LYS A 16 24.33 38.29 -3.87
CA LYS A 16 24.95 38.14 -2.53
C LYS A 16 26.26 37.35 -2.53
N ARG A 17 26.43 36.43 -3.50
CA ARG A 17 27.61 35.58 -3.69
C ARG A 17 27.94 35.51 -5.18
N ASP A 18 29.19 35.19 -5.49
CA ASP A 18 29.62 34.94 -6.86
C ASP A 18 29.00 33.63 -7.38
N LEU A 19 28.36 33.70 -8.55
CA LEU A 19 27.74 32.61 -9.28
C LEU A 19 28.45 32.46 -10.64
N MET A 20 28.88 31.24 -10.96
CA MET A 20 29.45 30.92 -12.26
C MET A 20 28.51 29.97 -13.00
N MET A 21 28.17 30.31 -14.24
CA MET A 21 27.29 29.52 -15.10
C MET A 21 27.99 29.24 -16.43
N ILE A 22 27.75 28.05 -16.97
CA ILE A 22 28.17 27.65 -18.32
C ILE A 22 26.91 27.31 -19.11
N SER A 23 26.77 27.85 -20.32
CA SER A 23 25.64 27.53 -21.20
C SER A 23 26.10 27.32 -22.64
N THR A 24 25.41 26.45 -23.36
CA THR A 24 25.56 26.28 -24.81
C THR A 24 24.48 27.02 -25.60
N SER A 25 23.51 27.64 -24.91
CA SER A 25 22.32 28.27 -25.49
C SER A 25 22.22 29.77 -25.23
N HIS A 26 22.86 30.28 -24.18
CA HIS A 26 22.67 31.66 -23.72
C HIS A 26 23.90 32.50 -24.06
N VAL A 27 23.71 33.70 -24.61
CA VAL A 27 24.83 34.61 -24.94
C VAL A 27 24.61 35.94 -24.23
N GLY A 28 24.96 36.01 -22.94
CA GLY A 28 24.99 37.27 -22.17
C GLY A 28 23.65 38.00 -21.98
N GLU A 29 22.54 37.41 -22.41
CA GLU A 29 21.20 38.00 -22.34
C GLU A 29 20.78 38.26 -20.89
N ARG A 30 20.15 39.42 -20.67
CA ARG A 30 19.48 39.74 -19.41
C ARG A 30 18.01 39.32 -19.50
N GLY A 31 17.53 38.72 -18.43
CA GLY A 31 16.14 38.35 -18.24
C GLY A 31 15.30 39.50 -17.69
N SER A 32 14.04 39.21 -17.40
CA SER A 32 13.05 40.21 -17.00
C SER A 32 13.32 40.83 -15.63
N SER A 33 14.05 40.13 -14.75
CA SER A 33 14.36 40.60 -13.40
C SER A 33 15.73 41.29 -13.30
N ASN A 34 16.28 41.76 -14.43
CA ASN A 34 17.65 42.28 -14.56
C ASN A 34 18.74 41.26 -14.14
N LYS A 35 18.35 39.98 -13.94
CA LYS A 35 19.24 38.85 -13.72
C LYS A 35 19.66 38.29 -15.07
N PRO A 36 20.80 37.60 -15.17
CA PRO A 36 21.14 36.92 -16.39
C PRO A 36 20.08 35.88 -16.75
N LYS A 37 19.68 35.83 -18.02
CA LYS A 37 18.63 34.93 -18.50
C LYS A 37 18.98 33.45 -18.24
N VAL A 38 20.26 33.09 -18.33
CA VAL A 38 20.77 31.75 -17.98
C VAL A 38 20.45 31.37 -16.53
N VAL A 39 20.47 32.32 -15.60
CA VAL A 39 20.14 32.09 -14.18
C VAL A 39 18.64 31.94 -14.00
N GLU A 40 17.84 32.77 -14.67
CA GLU A 40 16.37 32.67 -14.63
C GLU A 40 15.88 31.34 -15.18
N ASP A 41 16.36 30.95 -16.36
CA ASP A 41 16.01 29.67 -17.00
C ASP A 41 16.47 28.48 -16.18
N TYR A 42 17.70 28.53 -15.63
CA TYR A 42 18.19 27.49 -14.72
C TYR A 42 17.28 27.34 -13.50
N ASN A 43 16.91 28.44 -12.84
CA ASN A 43 16.05 28.39 -11.66
C ASN A 43 14.65 27.85 -12.00
N LYS A 44 14.10 28.23 -13.15
CA LYS A 44 12.80 27.73 -13.64
C LYS A 44 12.83 26.22 -13.88
N LEU A 45 13.90 25.72 -14.51
CA LEU A 45 14.05 24.29 -14.82
C LEU A 45 14.39 23.47 -13.57
N LYS A 46 15.25 23.99 -12.69
CA LYS A 46 15.64 23.35 -11.44
C LYS A 46 14.45 23.14 -10.50
N GLY A 47 13.52 24.09 -10.47
CA GLY A 47 12.35 24.03 -9.60
C GLY A 47 11.50 22.77 -9.77
N PHE A 48 11.52 22.12 -10.95
CA PHE A 48 10.80 20.87 -11.15
C PHE A 48 11.38 19.71 -10.32
N VAL A 49 12.71 19.58 -10.28
CA VAL A 49 13.39 18.54 -9.50
C VAL A 49 13.16 18.79 -8.02
N ASP A 50 13.35 20.04 -7.58
CA ASP A 50 13.16 20.42 -6.17
C ASP A 50 11.72 20.14 -5.68
N GLN A 51 10.71 20.40 -6.53
CA GLN A 51 9.31 20.09 -6.22
C GLN A 51 9.05 18.58 -6.14
N SER A 52 9.62 17.79 -7.05
CA SER A 52 9.50 16.33 -7.02
C SER A 52 10.10 15.74 -5.74
N ASP A 53 11.32 16.18 -5.40
CA ASP A 53 12.02 15.75 -4.18
C ASP A 53 11.26 16.16 -2.92
N GLN A 54 10.71 17.38 -2.91
CA GLN A 54 9.89 17.88 -1.80
C GLN A 54 8.61 17.04 -1.61
N LEU A 55 7.88 16.74 -2.69
CA LEU A 55 6.69 15.88 -2.64
C LEU A 55 7.05 14.47 -2.17
N SER A 56 8.23 13.98 -2.55
CA SER A 56 8.70 12.67 -2.11
C SER A 56 9.03 12.64 -0.62
N ALA A 57 9.66 13.71 -0.11
CA ALA A 57 10.00 13.85 1.29
C ALA A 57 8.78 13.97 2.21
N TYR A 58 7.70 14.64 1.75
CA TYR A 58 6.47 14.82 2.54
C TYR A 58 5.58 13.59 2.59
N SER A 59 5.72 12.66 1.64
CA SER A 59 4.88 11.45 1.59
C SER A 59 5.74 10.18 1.48
N PRO A 60 6.68 9.95 2.41
CA PRO A 60 7.66 8.87 2.29
C PRO A 60 6.98 7.50 2.43
N PHE A 61 7.41 6.55 1.62
CA PHE A 61 7.00 5.16 1.79
C PHE A 61 7.89 4.52 2.87
N VAL A 62 7.37 4.44 4.10
CA VAL A 62 8.11 3.90 5.25
C VAL A 62 7.71 2.46 5.49
N ARG A 63 8.47 1.51 4.93
CA ARG A 63 8.45 0.11 5.37
C ARG A 63 9.86 -0.35 5.69
N ARG A 64 10.05 -0.90 6.89
CA ARG A 64 11.30 -1.56 7.26
C ARG A 64 11.42 -2.84 6.45
N THR A 65 12.44 -2.91 5.59
CA THR A 65 12.77 -4.11 4.81
C THR A 65 14.27 -4.28 4.76
N THR A 66 14.73 -5.53 4.90
CA THR A 66 16.15 -5.90 4.73
C THR A 66 16.52 -6.04 3.25
N LYS A 67 15.51 -6.14 2.36
CA LYS A 67 15.71 -6.36 0.93
C LYS A 67 15.79 -5.03 0.18
N ARG A 68 17.00 -4.65 -0.25
CA ARG A 68 17.26 -3.37 -0.95
C ARG A 68 16.43 -3.19 -2.22
N TYR A 69 16.21 -4.25 -2.99
CA TYR A 69 15.43 -4.17 -4.24
C TYR A 69 13.96 -3.78 -3.99
N LEU A 70 13.37 -4.21 -2.88
CA LEU A 70 12.00 -3.81 -2.50
C LEU A 70 11.95 -2.32 -2.18
N ARG A 71 12.97 -1.78 -1.50
CA ARG A 71 13.07 -0.35 -1.23
C ARG A 71 13.11 0.46 -2.52
N ALA A 72 13.91 0.03 -3.50
CA ALA A 72 13.97 0.68 -4.81
C ALA A 72 12.63 0.57 -5.56
N PHE A 73 12.05 -0.62 -5.63
CA PHE A 73 10.74 -0.84 -6.26
C PHE A 73 9.66 0.08 -5.71
N PHE A 74 9.49 0.11 -4.38
CA PHE A 74 8.48 0.97 -3.77
C PHE A 74 8.78 2.46 -3.92
N HIS A 75 10.05 2.85 -3.98
CA HIS A 75 10.42 4.23 -4.30
C HIS A 75 9.96 4.60 -5.71
N PHE A 76 10.31 3.81 -6.73
CA PHE A 76 9.89 4.06 -8.11
C PHE A 76 8.36 4.08 -8.27
N VAL A 77 7.65 3.15 -7.62
CA VAL A 77 6.19 3.10 -7.71
C VAL A 77 5.54 4.26 -6.95
N MET A 78 5.83 4.43 -5.66
CA MET A 78 5.08 5.34 -4.79
C MET A 78 5.56 6.79 -4.85
N GLN A 79 6.84 7.01 -5.15
CA GLN A 79 7.44 8.35 -5.15
C GLN A 79 7.60 8.90 -6.56
N THR A 80 7.90 8.07 -7.55
CA THR A 80 8.06 8.53 -8.93
C THR A 80 6.76 8.39 -9.71
N ALA A 81 6.25 7.17 -9.89
CA ALA A 81 5.10 6.92 -10.76
C ALA A 81 3.81 7.58 -10.24
N VAL A 82 3.48 7.42 -8.97
CA VAL A 82 2.25 7.99 -8.38
C VAL A 82 2.29 9.51 -8.35
N VAL A 83 3.44 10.13 -8.05
CA VAL A 83 3.59 11.59 -8.05
C VAL A 83 3.47 12.14 -9.47
N ASN A 84 4.14 11.51 -10.44
CA ASN A 84 4.02 11.89 -11.85
C ASN A 84 2.59 11.75 -12.37
N TRP A 85 1.89 10.68 -11.98
CA TRP A 85 0.49 10.49 -12.34
C TRP A 85 -0.42 11.56 -11.70
N CYS A 86 -0.23 11.85 -10.41
CA CYS A 86 -0.95 12.94 -9.75
C CYS A 86 -0.71 14.28 -10.47
N ARG A 87 0.52 14.54 -10.91
CA ARG A 87 0.86 15.75 -11.65
C ARG A 87 0.15 15.82 -13.01
N LEU A 88 0.20 14.73 -13.78
CA LEU A 88 -0.53 14.62 -15.05
C LEU A 88 -2.04 14.78 -14.86
N PHE A 89 -2.60 14.26 -13.77
CA PHE A 89 -4.00 14.46 -13.43
C PHE A 89 -4.31 15.93 -13.15
N CYS A 90 -3.45 16.60 -12.37
CA CYS A 90 -3.56 18.03 -12.10
C CYS A 90 -3.52 18.88 -13.37
N ASP A 91 -2.66 18.52 -14.32
CA ASP A 91 -2.50 19.25 -15.58
C ASP A 91 -3.67 19.01 -16.55
N THR A 92 -4.47 17.94 -16.39
CA THR A 92 -5.54 17.56 -17.34
C THR A 92 -6.96 17.72 -16.82
N LYS A 93 -7.22 17.40 -15.54
CA LYS A 93 -8.58 17.25 -15.00
C LYS A 93 -8.90 18.18 -13.84
N GLY A 94 -7.90 18.64 -13.10
CA GLY A 94 -8.10 19.57 -11.98
C GLY A 94 -7.14 19.33 -10.83
N THR A 95 -7.01 20.33 -9.96
CA THR A 95 -6.01 20.32 -8.87
C THR A 95 -6.47 19.42 -7.73
N ILE A 96 -5.64 18.44 -7.36
CA ILE A 96 -5.84 17.56 -6.21
C ILE A 96 -4.56 17.46 -5.38
N GLN A 97 -4.70 17.32 -4.06
CA GLN A 97 -3.55 17.07 -3.19
C GLN A 97 -3.07 15.63 -3.34
N LEU A 98 -1.74 15.42 -3.27
CA LEU A 98 -1.13 14.10 -3.44
C LEU A 98 -1.70 13.03 -2.49
N ASN A 99 -1.98 13.38 -1.23
CA ASN A 99 -2.55 12.45 -0.26
C ASN A 99 -3.98 12.03 -0.63
N GLU A 100 -4.79 12.96 -1.09
CA GLU A 100 -6.16 12.68 -1.52
C GLU A 100 -6.15 11.80 -2.78
N PHE A 101 -5.26 12.10 -3.74
CA PHE A 101 -5.04 11.27 -4.91
C PHE A 101 -4.65 9.82 -4.54
N LYS A 102 -3.72 9.65 -3.58
CA LYS A 102 -3.35 8.33 -3.05
C LYS A 102 -4.53 7.60 -2.41
N MET A 103 -5.37 8.31 -1.65
CA MET A 103 -6.57 7.71 -1.03
C MET A 103 -7.58 7.24 -2.07
N ILE A 104 -7.82 8.02 -3.13
CA ILE A 104 -8.67 7.61 -4.25
C ILE A 104 -8.08 6.36 -4.92
N LEU A 105 -6.78 6.37 -5.23
CA LEU A 105 -6.10 5.24 -5.84
C LEU A 105 -6.26 3.96 -5.01
N VAL A 106 -6.04 4.03 -3.69
CA VAL A 106 -6.21 2.88 -2.79
C VAL A 106 -7.67 2.39 -2.79
N LYS A 107 -8.65 3.30 -2.70
CA LYS A 107 -10.07 2.92 -2.74
C LYS A 107 -10.44 2.22 -4.04
N THR A 108 -9.96 2.69 -5.18
CA THR A 108 -10.22 2.07 -6.49
C THR A 108 -9.60 0.67 -6.57
N LEU A 109 -8.32 0.54 -6.20
CA LEU A 109 -7.63 -0.76 -6.21
C LEU A 109 -8.30 -1.78 -5.27
N LEU A 110 -8.73 -1.35 -4.09
CA LEU A 110 -9.45 -2.22 -3.16
C LEU A 110 -10.83 -2.59 -3.70
N ARG A 111 -11.54 -1.66 -4.34
CA ARG A 111 -12.84 -1.95 -4.94
C ARG A 111 -12.72 -3.08 -5.95
N ASP A 112 -11.73 -3.05 -6.83
CA ASP A 112 -11.53 -4.07 -7.85
C ASP A 112 -11.23 -5.44 -7.22
N ILE A 113 -10.39 -5.47 -6.17
CA ILE A 113 -10.07 -6.69 -5.41
C ILE A 113 -11.30 -7.28 -4.72
N PHE A 114 -12.22 -6.44 -4.22
CA PHE A 114 -13.43 -6.89 -3.53
C PHE A 114 -14.65 -7.04 -4.45
N SER A 115 -14.57 -6.59 -5.71
CA SER A 115 -15.66 -6.71 -6.70
C SER A 115 -15.50 -7.93 -7.61
N GLU A 116 -14.31 -8.53 -7.67
CA GLU A 116 -14.17 -9.91 -8.12
C GLU A 116 -15.07 -10.79 -7.25
N PRO A 117 -16.02 -11.56 -7.84
CA PRO A 117 -16.76 -12.54 -7.07
C PRO A 117 -15.76 -13.59 -6.62
N SER A 118 -15.23 -13.42 -5.41
CA SER A 118 -14.52 -14.48 -4.73
C SER A 118 -15.42 -15.71 -4.85
N SER A 119 -14.96 -16.79 -5.50
CA SER A 119 -15.67 -18.07 -5.47
C SER A 119 -16.16 -18.25 -4.04
N PRO A 120 -17.42 -18.62 -3.77
CA PRO A 120 -17.97 -18.58 -2.43
C PRO A 120 -17.10 -19.46 -1.54
N ARG A 121 -16.11 -18.85 -0.88
CA ARG A 121 -15.46 -19.44 0.26
C ARG A 121 -16.62 -19.50 1.21
N THR A 122 -17.12 -20.69 1.44
CA THR A 122 -18.13 -20.95 2.43
C THR A 122 -17.47 -20.64 3.77
N THR A 123 -17.29 -19.36 4.10
CA THR A 123 -16.70 -18.93 5.36
C THR A 123 -17.79 -19.12 6.40
N HIS A 124 -17.91 -20.36 6.88
CA HIS A 124 -18.55 -20.60 8.14
C HIS A 124 -17.65 -20.05 9.25
N LYS A 125 -18.28 -19.39 10.21
CA LYS A 125 -17.60 -18.78 11.36
C LYS A 125 -18.11 -19.46 12.62
N LEU A 126 -17.30 -19.44 13.66
CA LEU A 126 -17.68 -19.96 14.95
C LEU A 126 -18.39 -18.84 15.74
N GLU A 127 -19.65 -19.06 16.07
CA GLU A 127 -20.50 -18.11 16.79
C GLU A 127 -20.81 -18.66 18.19
N ARG A 128 -20.89 -17.77 19.19
CA ARG A 128 -21.38 -18.16 20.53
C ARG A 128 -22.91 -18.24 20.50
N SER A 129 -23.47 -19.27 21.11
CA SER A 129 -24.91 -19.35 21.34
C SER A 129 -25.36 -18.22 22.27
N GLU A 130 -26.48 -17.57 21.93
CA GLU A 130 -27.02 -16.42 22.66
C GLU A 130 -27.31 -16.71 24.14
N SER A 131 -27.66 -17.96 24.45
CA SER A 131 -27.74 -18.46 25.81
C SER A 131 -26.36 -18.91 26.29
N GLY A 132 -25.57 -18.05 26.94
CA GLY A 132 -24.26 -18.43 27.50
C GLY A 132 -24.31 -19.37 28.73
N SER A 133 -25.49 -19.91 29.06
CA SER A 133 -25.74 -20.70 30.27
C SER A 133 -25.01 -22.06 30.27
N LYS A 134 -24.89 -22.70 31.44
CA LYS A 134 -24.34 -24.07 31.53
C LYS A 134 -25.20 -25.07 30.72
N GLU A 135 -26.50 -24.83 30.62
CA GLU A 135 -27.48 -25.69 29.94
C GLU A 135 -27.43 -25.64 28.41
N SER A 136 -26.94 -24.55 27.83
CA SER A 136 -26.81 -24.41 26.37
C SER A 136 -25.56 -25.09 25.82
N ARG A 137 -24.60 -25.45 26.69
CA ARG A 137 -23.35 -26.07 26.25
C ARG A 137 -23.63 -27.45 25.70
N ARG A 138 -23.02 -27.75 24.56
CA ARG A 138 -23.10 -29.04 23.89
C ARG A 138 -21.70 -29.62 23.72
N THR A 139 -21.63 -30.93 23.58
CA THR A 139 -20.36 -31.63 23.40
C THR A 139 -19.74 -31.24 22.06
N CYS A 140 -18.45 -30.89 22.08
CA CYS A 140 -17.69 -30.59 20.87
C CYS A 140 -17.61 -31.85 19.99
N THR A 141 -18.05 -31.73 18.73
CA THR A 141 -18.08 -32.86 17.78
C THR A 141 -16.68 -33.40 17.49
N GLY A 142 -15.67 -32.53 17.41
CA GLY A 142 -14.27 -32.93 17.18
C GLY A 142 -13.70 -33.74 18.35
N CYS A 143 -13.65 -33.15 19.55
CA CYS A 143 -13.18 -33.84 20.77
C CYS A 143 -13.92 -35.16 21.04
N TYR A 144 -15.23 -35.22 20.80
CA TYR A 144 -15.98 -36.48 20.98
C TYR A 144 -15.54 -37.56 20.00
N LYS A 145 -15.31 -37.20 18.72
CA LYS A 145 -14.86 -38.14 17.71
C LYS A 145 -13.47 -38.70 18.05
N GLU A 146 -12.54 -37.83 18.40
CA GLU A 146 -11.17 -38.18 18.78
C GLU A 146 -11.13 -39.11 20.00
N LEU A 147 -11.82 -38.73 21.09
CA LEU A 147 -11.89 -39.56 22.30
C LEU A 147 -12.61 -40.90 22.09
N ARG A 148 -13.58 -40.94 21.16
CA ARG A 148 -14.30 -42.19 20.84
C ARG A 148 -13.39 -43.16 20.10
N GLU A 149 -12.55 -42.66 19.20
CA GLU A 149 -11.58 -43.46 18.45
C GLU A 149 -10.46 -43.98 19.37
N GLU A 150 -10.00 -43.17 20.33
CA GLU A 150 -8.91 -43.54 21.23
C GLU A 150 -9.34 -44.47 22.38
N LYS A 151 -10.48 -44.16 23.04
CA LYS A 151 -10.87 -44.76 24.33
C LYS A 151 -12.29 -45.33 24.35
N GLY A 152 -12.95 -45.36 23.21
CA GLY A 152 -14.29 -45.89 23.06
C GLY A 152 -15.41 -44.93 23.50
N ARG A 153 -16.65 -45.34 23.19
CA ARG A 153 -17.87 -44.54 23.40
C ARG A 153 -18.14 -44.13 24.86
N PRO A 154 -18.01 -45.02 25.88
CA PRO A 154 -18.34 -44.67 27.25
C PRO A 154 -17.43 -43.55 27.77
N TYR A 155 -16.15 -43.64 27.43
CA TYR A 155 -15.15 -42.65 27.83
C TYR A 155 -15.42 -41.29 27.18
N ALA A 156 -15.64 -41.27 25.85
CA ALA A 156 -15.88 -40.04 25.10
C ALA A 156 -17.13 -39.28 25.55
N THR A 157 -18.18 -40.00 25.96
CA THR A 157 -19.44 -39.39 26.43
C THR A 157 -19.23 -38.54 27.69
N ASN A 158 -18.36 -39.00 28.59
CA ASN A 158 -18.12 -38.35 29.87
C ASN A 158 -16.98 -37.30 29.82
N HIS A 159 -16.00 -37.47 28.91
CA HIS A 159 -14.78 -36.66 28.91
C HIS A 159 -14.68 -35.66 27.75
N ALA A 160 -15.56 -35.72 26.75
CA ALA A 160 -15.51 -34.77 25.64
C ALA A 160 -15.89 -33.35 26.08
N LYS A 161 -15.08 -32.37 25.61
CA LYS A 161 -15.22 -30.96 25.98
C LYS A 161 -16.60 -30.41 25.62
N LYS A 162 -17.28 -29.78 26.58
CA LYS A 162 -18.54 -29.06 26.34
C LYS A 162 -18.28 -27.60 26.00
N VAL A 163 -18.90 -27.10 24.93
CA VAL A 163 -18.69 -25.76 24.37
C VAL A 163 -20.02 -25.06 24.09
N SER A 164 -20.04 -23.73 24.17
CA SER A 164 -21.17 -22.88 23.77
C SER A 164 -21.00 -22.29 22.37
N SER A 165 -19.95 -22.70 21.65
CA SER A 165 -19.62 -22.21 20.32
C SER A 165 -20.08 -23.19 19.24
N ARG A 166 -20.81 -22.67 18.23
CA ARG A 166 -21.35 -23.44 17.10
C ARG A 166 -20.94 -22.84 15.76
N CYS A 167 -20.91 -23.67 14.74
CA CYS A 167 -20.71 -23.24 13.37
C CYS A 167 -21.93 -22.45 12.85
N SER A 168 -21.71 -21.31 12.20
CA SER A 168 -22.77 -20.46 11.65
C SER A 168 -23.58 -21.11 10.53
N LYS A 169 -23.03 -22.13 9.85
CA LYS A 169 -23.70 -22.81 8.73
C LYS A 169 -24.28 -24.17 9.10
N CYS A 170 -23.46 -25.08 9.65
CA CYS A 170 -23.93 -26.44 9.96
C CYS A 170 -24.47 -26.60 11.38
N HIS A 171 -24.41 -25.55 12.21
CA HIS A 171 -24.91 -25.51 13.60
C HIS A 171 -24.36 -26.60 14.55
N LYS A 172 -23.32 -27.33 14.13
CA LYS A 172 -22.56 -28.27 14.96
C LYS A 172 -21.65 -27.51 15.92
N TYR A 173 -21.42 -28.08 17.10
CA TYR A 173 -20.69 -27.45 18.19
C TYR A 173 -19.21 -27.84 18.15
N PHE A 174 -18.32 -26.85 18.23
CA PHE A 174 -16.87 -27.04 18.16
C PHE A 174 -16.14 -26.14 19.16
N CYS A 175 -15.06 -26.65 19.75
CA CYS A 175 -14.05 -25.80 20.36
C CYS A 175 -13.23 -25.09 19.28
N MET A 176 -12.48 -24.05 19.66
CA MET A 176 -11.65 -23.28 18.72
C MET A 176 -10.67 -24.17 17.94
N GLU A 177 -9.99 -25.08 18.62
CA GLU A 177 -9.02 -26.01 18.02
C GLU A 177 -9.69 -26.95 17.00
N CYS A 178 -10.79 -27.60 17.39
CA CYS A 178 -11.48 -28.51 16.48
C CYS A 178 -12.11 -27.79 15.28
N PHE A 179 -12.56 -26.55 15.47
CA PHE A 179 -13.11 -25.75 14.38
C PHE A 179 -12.04 -25.44 13.33
N LEU A 180 -10.83 -25.06 13.75
CA LEU A 180 -9.72 -24.73 12.86
C LEU A 180 -9.10 -25.98 12.21
N ASN A 181 -8.92 -27.05 12.97
CA ASN A 181 -8.15 -28.21 12.52
C ASN A 181 -9.01 -29.21 11.72
N TYR A 182 -10.24 -29.46 12.17
CA TYR A 182 -11.09 -30.54 11.63
C TYR A 182 -12.30 -30.06 10.83
N HIS A 183 -12.83 -28.85 11.09
CA HIS A 183 -14.03 -28.36 10.42
C HIS A 183 -13.72 -27.41 9.26
N LYS A 184 -13.09 -27.95 8.21
CA LYS A 184 -12.69 -27.17 7.01
C LYS A 184 -13.84 -26.89 6.03
N LYS A 185 -14.90 -27.69 6.04
CA LYS A 185 -16.10 -27.52 5.21
C LYS A 185 -17.35 -27.90 6.01
N CYS A 186 -18.43 -27.16 5.79
CA CYS A 186 -19.75 -27.55 6.27
C CYS A 186 -20.34 -28.62 5.35
N VAL A 187 -20.58 -29.79 5.94
CA VAL A 187 -21.39 -30.87 5.37
C VAL A 187 -22.66 -30.97 6.21
#